data_AF-A0A921NZ04-F1
#
_entry.id   AF-A0A921NZ04-F1
#
_cell.length_a   1.000
_cell.length_b   1.000
_cell.length_c   1.000
_cell.angle_alpha   90.00
_cell.angle_beta   90.00
_cell.angle_gamma   90.00
#
_symmetry.space_group_name_H-M   'P 1'
#
loop_
_entity.id
_entity.type
_entity.pdbx_description
1 polymer ?
#
loop_
_entity_poly.entity_id
_entity_poly.type
_entity_poly.pdbx_seq_one_letter_code
_entity_poly.pdbx_strand_id
1 'polypeptide(L)'
;MRPTVARPILYLALALSAALSPATAAEPYRVTPSDLHLEQLRPARLSYLVYMHGGPGTGVRRAVLSSFEVAQETVDGRPAWVITHHWVDADGTMHTARTVHAASDAATLSQKSTWVRSGKRMSSSVVPAEGRGIA
;
A
#
# COMPACT_ATOMS: atom_id res chain seq x y z
N MET A 1 18.64 -17.55 -61.15
CA MET A 1 18.01 -17.80 -59.83
C MET A 1 17.20 -16.57 -59.45
N ARG A 2 15.86 -16.66 -59.39
CA ARG A 2 15.00 -15.54 -58.96
C ARG A 2 15.00 -15.50 -57.42
N PRO A 3 15.35 -14.37 -56.76
CA PRO A 3 15.25 -14.28 -55.32
C PRO A 3 13.77 -14.28 -54.91
N THR A 4 13.44 -15.13 -53.95
CA THR A 4 12.12 -15.35 -53.38
C THR A 4 11.70 -14.11 -52.58
N VAL A 5 10.93 -13.22 -53.19
CA VAL A 5 10.40 -11.96 -52.60
C VAL A 5 9.34 -12.21 -51.50
N ALA A 6 8.98 -13.47 -51.23
CA ALA A 6 7.87 -13.82 -50.34
C ALA A 6 8.11 -13.56 -48.84
N ARG A 7 9.38 -13.62 -48.37
CA ARG A 7 9.71 -13.44 -46.95
C ARG A 7 9.53 -12.01 -46.40
N PRO A 8 10.01 -10.94 -47.06
CA PRO A 8 9.85 -9.58 -46.52
C PRO A 8 8.38 -9.13 -46.46
N ILE A 9 7.53 -9.61 -47.38
CA ILE A 9 6.09 -9.30 -47.40
C ILE A 9 5.38 -9.90 -46.17
N LEU A 10 5.78 -11.09 -45.74
CA LEU A 10 5.21 -11.74 -44.55
C LEU A 10 5.52 -10.96 -43.26
N TYR A 11 6.76 -10.48 -43.09
CA TYR A 11 7.13 -9.67 -41.93
C TYR A 11 6.42 -8.31 -41.93
N LEU A 12 6.26 -7.70 -43.11
CA LEU A 12 5.52 -6.45 -43.26
C LEU A 12 4.03 -6.63 -42.95
N ALA A 13 3.43 -7.74 -43.41
CA ALA A 13 2.04 -8.08 -43.11
C ALA A 13 1.82 -8.36 -41.63
N LEU A 14 2.77 -9.03 -40.96
CA LEU A 14 2.71 -9.30 -39.52
C LEU A 14 2.87 -8.02 -38.67
N ALA A 15 3.74 -7.10 -39.11
CA ALA A 15 3.91 -5.80 -38.47
C ALA A 15 2.68 -4.91 -38.65
N LEU A 16 2.04 -4.93 -39.83
CA LEU A 16 0.79 -4.20 -40.07
C LEU A 16 -0.38 -4.76 -39.25
N SER A 17 -0.50 -6.09 -39.13
CA SER A 17 -1.58 -6.70 -38.35
C SER A 17 -1.44 -6.46 -36.85
N ALA A 18 -0.22 -6.29 -36.33
CA ALA A 18 0.00 -5.85 -34.95
C ALA A 18 -0.40 -4.38 -34.70
N ALA A 19 -0.30 -3.51 -35.70
CA ALA A 19 -0.69 -2.10 -35.59
C ALA A 19 -2.20 -1.86 -35.75
N LEU A 20 -2.95 -2.83 -36.29
CA LEU A 20 -4.39 -2.73 -36.57
C LEU A 20 -5.28 -3.16 -35.38
N SER A 21 -4.69 -3.75 -34.34
CA SER A 21 -5.40 -4.08 -33.09
C SER A 21 -5.11 -2.98 -32.07
N PRO A 22 -5.97 -1.96 -31.90
CA PRO A 22 -5.81 -1.02 -30.81
C PRO A 22 -5.86 -1.83 -29.50
N ALA A 23 -4.79 -1.81 -28.73
CA ALA A 23 -4.82 -2.30 -27.37
C ALA A 23 -5.82 -1.44 -26.61
N THR A 24 -7.05 -1.93 -26.45
CA THR A 24 -8.04 -1.29 -25.61
C THR A 24 -7.51 -1.41 -24.19
N ALA A 25 -7.01 -0.30 -23.63
CA ALA A 25 -6.70 -0.24 -22.22
C ALA A 25 -7.94 -0.73 -21.46
N ALA A 26 -7.79 -1.73 -20.61
CA ALA A 26 -8.88 -2.19 -19.77
C ALA A 26 -9.42 -0.99 -18.99
N GLU A 27 -10.74 -0.79 -19.01
CA GLU A 27 -11.35 0.25 -18.19
C GLU A 27 -10.99 -0.02 -16.72
N PRO A 28 -10.49 0.98 -15.98
CA PRO A 28 -10.16 0.78 -14.58
C PRO A 28 -11.44 0.44 -13.82
N TYR A 29 -11.47 -0.75 -13.22
CA TYR A 29 -12.57 -1.13 -12.34
C TYR A 29 -12.56 -0.24 -11.11
N ARG A 30 -13.66 0.51 -10.90
CA ARG A 30 -13.80 1.36 -9.73
C ARG A 30 -14.27 0.51 -8.56
N VAL A 31 -13.40 0.31 -7.58
CA VAL A 31 -13.73 -0.35 -6.33
C VAL A 31 -14.82 0.44 -5.62
N THR A 32 -15.90 -0.25 -5.25
CA THR A 32 -17.03 0.28 -4.50
C THR A 32 -16.98 -0.21 -3.04
N PRO A 33 -17.68 0.45 -2.11
CA PRO A 33 -17.72 -0.02 -0.72
C PRO A 33 -18.22 -1.46 -0.55
N SER A 34 -19.14 -1.91 -1.42
CA SER A 34 -19.63 -3.30 -1.42
C SER A 34 -18.57 -4.32 -1.81
N ASP A 35 -17.54 -3.92 -2.56
CA ASP A 35 -16.42 -4.80 -2.92
C ASP A 35 -15.44 -5.01 -1.74
N LEU A 36 -15.51 -4.14 -0.72
CA LEU A 36 -14.57 -4.14 0.40
C LEU A 36 -15.02 -4.98 1.59
N HIS A 37 -16.26 -5.49 1.57
CA HIS A 37 -16.84 -6.30 2.65
C HIS A 37 -16.68 -5.69 4.06
N LEU A 38 -16.84 -4.35 4.16
CA LEU A 38 -16.61 -3.61 5.42
C LEU A 38 -17.54 -4.07 6.55
N GLU A 39 -18.70 -4.66 6.21
CA GLU A 39 -19.64 -5.28 7.16
C GLU A 39 -19.04 -6.48 7.90
N GLN A 40 -17.95 -7.06 7.41
CA GLN A 40 -17.24 -8.18 8.03
C GLN A 40 -16.07 -7.71 8.89
N LEU A 41 -15.64 -6.45 8.78
CA LEU A 41 -14.54 -5.93 9.57
C LEU A 41 -14.93 -5.89 11.05
N ARG A 42 -14.04 -6.36 11.92
CA ARG A 42 -14.24 -6.40 13.37
C ARG A 42 -13.02 -5.80 14.06
N PRO A 43 -13.21 -5.14 15.22
CA PRO A 43 -12.10 -4.77 16.07
C PRO A 43 -11.25 -6.00 16.40
N ALA A 44 -9.94 -5.89 16.19
CA ALA A 44 -9.03 -7.00 16.35
C ALA A 44 -7.61 -6.49 16.61
N ARG A 45 -6.83 -7.29 17.32
CA ARG A 45 -5.39 -7.08 17.47
C ARG A 45 -4.65 -8.30 17.00
N LEU A 46 -3.74 -8.11 16.06
CA LEU A 46 -2.89 -9.13 15.48
C LEU A 46 -1.44 -8.79 15.80
N SER A 47 -0.63 -9.79 16.10
CA SER A 47 0.81 -9.61 16.27
C SER A 47 1.55 -10.70 15.52
N TYR A 48 2.60 -10.32 14.82
CA TYR A 48 3.41 -11.23 14.02
C TYR A 48 4.90 -10.96 14.27
N LEU A 49 5.68 -12.03 14.25
CA LEU A 49 7.11 -11.96 14.45
C LEU A 49 7.80 -11.74 13.11
N VAL A 50 8.57 -10.67 13.00
CA VAL A 50 9.34 -10.33 11.81
C VAL A 50 10.80 -10.67 12.06
N TYR A 51 11.34 -11.57 11.23
CA TYR A 51 12.75 -11.90 11.22
C TYR A 51 13.47 -11.06 10.18
N MET A 52 14.39 -10.22 10.63
CA MET A 52 15.16 -9.31 9.79
C MET A 52 16.58 -9.85 9.62
N HIS A 53 17.02 -9.89 8.36
CA HIS A 53 18.37 -10.24 7.97
C HIS A 53 18.96 -9.06 7.19
N GLY A 54 20.05 -8.50 7.69
CA GLY A 54 20.78 -7.46 6.98
C GLY A 54 21.53 -8.02 5.77
N GLY A 55 21.96 -7.12 4.88
CA GLY A 55 22.80 -7.48 3.74
C GLY A 55 24.13 -8.13 4.14
N PRO A 56 24.86 -8.74 3.19
CA PRO A 56 26.15 -9.36 3.45
C PRO A 56 27.12 -8.43 4.21
N GLY A 57 27.84 -8.96 5.21
CA GLY A 57 28.82 -8.21 5.98
C GLY A 57 28.26 -7.32 7.11
N THR A 58 26.94 -7.15 7.21
CA THR A 58 26.33 -6.28 8.26
C THR A 58 26.19 -6.96 9.62
N GLY A 59 26.17 -8.30 9.68
CA GLY A 59 25.96 -9.06 10.91
C GLY A 59 24.55 -8.92 11.53
N VAL A 60 23.65 -8.15 10.91
CA VAL A 60 22.32 -7.86 11.47
C VAL A 60 21.42 -9.09 11.36
N ARG A 61 21.00 -9.60 12.52
CA ARG A 61 19.95 -10.60 12.69
C ARG A 61 19.09 -10.22 13.87
N ARG A 62 17.79 -10.00 13.66
CA ARG A 62 16.87 -9.61 14.73
C ARG A 62 15.49 -10.20 14.50
N ALA A 63 14.83 -10.59 15.57
CA ALA A 63 13.41 -10.89 15.57
C ALA A 63 12.69 -9.76 16.33
N VAL A 64 11.68 -9.15 15.71
CA VAL A 64 10.90 -8.05 16.28
C VAL A 64 9.42 -8.35 16.16
N LEU A 65 8.68 -8.07 17.22
CA LEU A 65 7.24 -8.18 17.21
C LEU A 65 6.65 -6.95 16.54
N SER A 66 5.86 -7.17 15.49
CA SER A 66 5.02 -6.13 14.90
C SER A 66 3.57 -6.41 15.29
N SER A 67 2.80 -5.37 15.55
CA SER A 67 1.41 -5.49 15.97
C SER A 67 0.51 -4.52 15.21
N PHE A 68 -0.63 -5.02 14.79
CA PHE A 68 -1.67 -4.26 14.11
C PHE A 68 -2.94 -4.32 14.95
N GLU A 69 -3.58 -3.18 15.14
CA GLU A 69 -4.83 -3.03 15.86
C GLU A 69 -5.85 -2.32 14.98
N VAL A 70 -7.02 -2.93 14.87
CA VAL A 70 -8.21 -2.36 14.24
C VAL A 70 -9.19 -2.03 15.37
N ALA A 71 -9.62 -0.79 15.42
CA ALA A 71 -10.65 -0.32 16.33
C ALA A 71 -11.75 0.41 15.55
N GLN A 72 -12.98 0.34 16.04
CA GLN A 72 -14.06 1.20 15.55
C GLN A 72 -14.18 2.38 16.50
N GLU A 73 -14.06 3.59 15.98
CA GLU A 73 -14.11 4.84 16.76
C GLU A 73 -15.05 5.85 16.10
N THR A 74 -15.40 6.91 16.82
CA THR A 74 -16.04 8.10 16.25
C THR A 74 -14.99 9.19 16.14
N VAL A 75 -14.70 9.65 14.92
CA VAL A 75 -13.72 10.71 14.63
C VAL A 75 -14.45 11.85 13.91
N ASP A 76 -14.33 13.07 14.43
CA ASP A 76 -15.01 14.26 13.92
C ASP A 76 -16.54 14.06 13.70
N GLY A 77 -17.17 13.33 14.64
CA GLY A 77 -18.59 13.02 14.62
C GLY A 77 -19.00 11.92 13.63
N ARG A 78 -18.05 11.24 12.97
CA ARG A 78 -18.32 10.18 11.99
C ARG A 78 -17.78 8.83 12.46
N PRO A 79 -18.52 7.72 12.24
CA PRO A 79 -17.99 6.39 12.47
C PRO A 79 -16.77 6.12 11.57
N ALA A 80 -15.70 5.62 12.16
CA ALA A 80 -14.43 5.39 11.49
C ALA A 80 -13.79 4.08 11.94
N TRP A 81 -13.05 3.46 11.03
CA TRP A 81 -12.09 2.41 11.34
C TRP A 81 -10.72 3.04 11.59
N VAL A 82 -10.21 2.82 12.79
CA VAL A 82 -8.88 3.28 13.19
C VAL A 82 -7.96 2.08 13.18
N ILE A 83 -6.91 2.20 12.39
CA ILE A 83 -5.91 1.17 12.20
C ILE A 83 -4.59 1.70 12.74
N THR A 84 -4.07 1.03 13.77
CA THR A 84 -2.77 1.36 14.38
C THR A 84 -1.80 0.22 14.16
N HIS A 85 -0.68 0.51 13.52
CA HIS A 85 0.40 -0.43 13.26
C HIS A 85 1.65 0.01 14.00
N HIS A 86 2.25 -0.92 14.75
CA HIS A 86 3.51 -0.75 15.44
C HIS A 86 4.53 -1.75 14.91
N TRP A 87 5.73 -1.28 14.58
CA TRP A 87 6.84 -2.15 14.22
C TRP A 87 8.18 -1.51 14.58
N VAL A 88 9.21 -2.34 14.70
CA VAL A 88 10.59 -1.89 14.86
C VAL A 88 11.34 -2.31 13.61
N ASP A 89 12.17 -1.42 13.06
CA ASP A 89 13.00 -1.74 11.91
C ASP A 89 14.34 -2.40 12.33
N ALA A 90 15.18 -2.69 11.34
CA ALA A 90 16.47 -3.34 11.55
C ALA A 90 17.42 -2.47 12.39
N ASP A 91 17.32 -1.14 12.29
CA ASP A 91 18.18 -0.20 13.00
C ASP A 91 17.71 0.11 14.43
N GLY A 92 16.52 -0.38 14.80
CA GLY A 92 15.93 -0.23 16.12
C GLY A 92 15.02 0.99 16.24
N THR A 93 14.69 1.65 15.14
CA THR A 93 13.68 2.69 15.11
C THR A 93 12.30 2.08 15.32
N MET A 94 11.58 2.56 16.33
CA MET A 94 10.18 2.20 16.55
C MET A 94 9.29 3.09 15.68
N HIS A 95 8.43 2.46 14.89
CA HIS A 95 7.46 3.10 14.05
C HIS A 95 6.06 2.86 14.58
N THR A 96 5.24 3.91 14.52
CA THR A 96 3.80 3.83 14.70
C THR A 96 3.14 4.48 13.51
N ALA A 97 2.27 3.76 12.80
CA ALA A 97 1.36 4.35 11.82
C ALA A 97 -0.07 4.21 12.33
N ARG A 98 -0.75 5.35 12.54
CA ARG A 98 -2.19 5.40 12.83
C ARG A 98 -2.89 5.95 11.60
N THR A 99 -3.79 5.19 11.02
CA THR A 99 -4.64 5.61 9.90
C THR A 99 -6.09 5.56 10.33
N VAL A 100 -6.87 6.53 9.86
CA VAL A 100 -8.29 6.66 10.13
C VAL A 100 -9.01 6.59 8.80
N HIS A 101 -10.00 5.70 8.70
CA HIS A 101 -10.78 5.47 7.50
C HIS A 101 -12.26 5.63 7.80
N ALA A 102 -13.02 6.24 6.91
CA ALA A 102 -14.47 6.30 7.08
C ALA A 102 -15.06 4.89 7.11
N ALA A 103 -15.98 4.61 8.03
CA ALA A 103 -16.56 3.27 8.15
C ALA A 103 -17.45 2.87 6.98
N SER A 104 -17.94 3.86 6.21
CA SER A 104 -18.87 3.65 5.08
C SER A 104 -18.21 3.15 3.81
N ASP A 105 -16.99 3.60 3.52
CA ASP A 105 -16.32 3.39 2.22
C ASP A 105 -14.80 3.18 2.33
N ALA A 106 -14.27 3.12 3.56
CA ALA A 106 -12.85 3.04 3.86
C ALA A 106 -12.00 4.17 3.26
N ALA A 107 -12.59 5.32 2.93
CA ALA A 107 -11.83 6.48 2.50
C ALA A 107 -10.90 6.96 3.64
N THR A 108 -9.61 7.12 3.35
CA THR A 108 -8.63 7.61 4.33
C THR A 108 -8.95 9.05 4.73
N LEU A 109 -9.34 9.24 5.99
CA LEU A 109 -9.62 10.54 6.59
C LEU A 109 -8.35 11.21 7.08
N SER A 110 -7.46 10.45 7.73
CA SER A 110 -6.17 10.95 8.18
C SER A 110 -5.15 9.83 8.37
N GLN A 111 -3.88 10.21 8.32
CA GLN A 111 -2.77 9.34 8.68
C GLN A 111 -1.80 10.12 9.57
N LYS A 112 -1.32 9.46 10.62
CA LYS A 112 -0.22 9.94 11.46
C LYS A 112 0.85 8.87 11.54
N SER A 113 2.07 9.22 11.19
CA SER A 113 3.24 8.35 11.35
C SER A 113 4.13 8.95 12.43
N THR A 114 4.71 8.09 13.27
CA THR A 114 5.62 8.49 14.34
C THR A 114 6.83 7.57 14.32
N TRP A 115 8.01 8.16 14.47
CA TRP A 115 9.29 7.47 14.56
C TRP A 115 9.93 7.81 15.89
N VAL A 116 10.40 6.79 16.61
CA VAL A 116 11.16 6.97 17.83
C VAL A 116 12.49 6.25 17.70
N ARG A 117 13.58 7.01 17.74
CA ARG A 117 14.95 6.50 17.69
C ARG A 117 15.80 7.16 18.75
N SER A 118 16.44 6.36 19.59
CA SER A 118 17.35 6.85 20.66
C SER A 118 16.71 7.96 21.51
N GLY A 119 15.43 7.81 21.87
CA GLY A 119 14.66 8.80 22.65
C GLY A 119 14.16 10.03 21.87
N LYS A 120 14.61 10.26 20.64
CA LYS A 120 14.09 11.32 19.78
C LYS A 120 12.83 10.85 19.09
N ARG A 121 11.78 11.68 19.12
CA ARG A 121 10.49 11.43 18.48
C ARG A 121 10.28 12.41 17.33
N MET A 122 9.94 11.87 16.17
CA MET A 122 9.49 12.64 14.99
C MET A 122 8.10 12.15 14.61
N SER A 123 7.27 12.99 14.00
CA SER A 123 5.95 12.58 13.55
C SER A 123 5.47 13.39 12.36
N SER A 124 4.86 12.71 11.40
CA SER A 124 4.18 13.35 10.28
C SER A 124 2.69 13.08 10.36
N SER A 125 1.89 14.01 9.85
CA SER A 125 0.44 13.85 9.72
C SER A 125 -0.01 14.28 8.34
N VAL A 126 -0.98 13.56 7.77
CA VAL A 126 -1.58 13.86 6.47
C VAL A 126 -3.11 13.80 6.60
N VAL A 127 -3.78 14.77 6.00
CA VAL A 127 -5.24 14.81 5.83
C VAL A 127 -5.52 14.80 4.33
N PRO A 128 -5.78 13.63 3.71
CA PRO A 128 -5.84 13.51 2.26
C PRO A 128 -6.89 14.41 1.60
N ALA A 129 -8.07 14.54 2.23
CA ALA A 129 -9.15 15.37 1.71
C ALA A 129 -8.79 16.86 1.62
N GLU A 130 -7.84 17.33 2.44
CA GLU A 130 -7.34 18.70 2.44
C GLU A 130 -6.08 18.87 1.58
N GLY A 131 -5.51 17.79 1.04
CA GLY A 131 -4.20 17.81 0.40
C GLY A 131 -3.08 18.29 1.32
N ARG A 132 -3.27 18.20 2.65
CA ARG A 132 -2.39 18.79 3.65
C ARG A 132 -1.49 17.73 4.30
N GLY A 133 -0.21 18.05 4.44
CA GLY A 133 0.77 17.25 5.18
C GLY A 133 1.67 18.12 6.05
N ILE A 134 2.03 17.61 7.23
CA ILE A 134 3.04 18.19 8.14
C ILE A 134 4.01 17.09 8.58
N ALA A 135 5.28 17.43 8.81
CA ALA A 135 6.34 16.52 9.24
C ALA A 135 7.17 17.14 10.36
#